data_AF-A0A5Z3XIK7-F1
#
_entry.id   AF-A0A5Z3XIK7-F1
#
_cell.length_a   1.000
_cell.length_b   1.000
_cell.length_c   1.000
_cell.angle_alpha   90.00
_cell.angle_beta   90.00
_cell.angle_gamma   90.00
#
_symmetry.space_group_name_H-M   'P 1'
#
loop_
_entity.id
_entity.type
_entity.pdbx_description
1 polymer ?
#
loop_
_entity_poly.entity_id
_entity_poly.type
_entity_poly.pdbx_seq_one_letter_code
_entity_poly.pdbx_strand_id
1 'polypeptide(L)'
;IYTSIMSIACAFDLWKKGSRKTPGTVFEIYIAALLKVMLPNEIFSKHIPLIDQINSDEELTDPASVSTDVVIKSGENVNRGVVIPLKITTRERIVQPFAQQRILDSYFGNGVFNSFLACISETQQDKINRKVNHICVPGTIRLYQKYLSNVAGMYYCDIPERYLQADLTDIIPVKSMGEFLLDINNFFTRTAQFAPH
;
A
#
# COMPACT_ATOMS: atom_id res chain seq x y z
N ILE A 1 -2.21 11.96 -10.62
CA ILE A 1 -1.30 11.18 -9.72
C ILE A 1 0.14 11.24 -10.22
N TYR A 2 0.52 10.53 -11.29
CA TYR A 2 1.92 10.45 -11.76
C TYR A 2 2.62 11.82 -11.87
N THR A 3 2.07 12.73 -12.69
CA THR A 3 2.63 14.07 -12.91
C THR A 3 2.78 14.86 -11.62
N SER A 4 1.80 14.79 -10.72
CA SER A 4 1.80 15.52 -9.44
C SER A 4 2.92 15.06 -8.51
N ILE A 5 3.20 13.75 -8.48
CA ILE A 5 4.23 13.19 -7.61
C ILE A 5 5.61 13.32 -8.26
N MET A 6 5.72 13.02 -9.55
CA MET A 6 6.99 13.05 -10.27
C MET A 6 7.53 14.47 -10.47
N SER A 7 6.68 15.49 -10.61
CA SER A 7 7.15 16.88 -10.66
C SER A 7 7.92 17.26 -9.39
N ILE A 8 7.41 16.84 -8.23
CA ILE A 8 8.05 17.08 -6.93
C ILE A 8 9.27 16.17 -6.76
N ALA A 9 9.18 14.88 -7.10
CA ALA A 9 10.31 13.96 -7.00
C ALA A 9 11.52 14.45 -7.84
N CYS A 10 11.28 14.80 -9.11
CA CYS A 10 12.30 15.34 -10.01
C CYS A 10 12.86 16.68 -9.51
N ALA A 11 12.01 17.55 -8.94
CA ALA A 11 12.46 18.79 -8.33
C ALA A 11 13.48 18.54 -7.21
N PHE A 12 13.20 17.58 -6.33
CA PHE A 12 14.11 17.20 -5.25
C PHE A 12 15.41 16.58 -5.78
N ASP A 13 15.35 15.78 -6.83
CA ASP A 13 16.55 15.20 -7.45
C ASP A 13 17.48 16.26 -8.05
N LEU A 14 16.92 17.36 -8.58
CA LEU A 14 17.68 18.46 -9.17
C LEU A 14 18.21 19.44 -8.12
N TRP A 15 17.35 19.91 -7.21
CA TRP A 15 17.65 21.03 -6.32
C TRP A 15 18.12 20.62 -4.92
N LYS A 16 17.84 19.38 -4.48
CA LYS A 16 18.23 18.91 -3.14
C LYS A 16 18.70 17.45 -3.18
N LYS A 17 19.90 17.26 -3.74
CA LYS A 17 20.56 15.95 -3.82
C LYS A 17 20.57 15.26 -2.45
N GLY A 18 19.96 14.07 -2.40
CA GLY A 18 19.98 13.19 -1.22
C GLY A 18 18.70 13.14 -0.38
N SER A 19 17.74 14.04 -0.57
CA SER A 19 16.48 14.03 0.19
C SER A 19 15.47 13.04 -0.39
N ARG A 20 15.70 11.74 -0.20
CA ARG A 20 14.88 10.65 -0.77
C ARG A 20 13.58 10.38 -0.03
N LYS A 21 13.46 10.79 1.24
CA LYS A 21 12.27 10.54 2.07
C LYS A 21 11.10 11.47 1.69
N THR A 22 11.40 12.72 1.38
CA THR A 22 10.38 13.76 1.16
C THR A 22 9.42 13.44 0.01
N PRO A 23 9.87 12.98 -1.18
CA PRO A 23 8.95 12.60 -2.25
C PRO A 23 7.98 11.48 -1.84
N GLY A 24 8.45 10.51 -1.03
CA GLY A 24 7.59 9.47 -0.47
C GLY A 24 6.53 10.03 0.48
N THR A 25 6.91 10.96 1.37
CA THR A 25 5.96 11.64 2.26
C THR A 25 4.94 12.48 1.49
N VAL A 26 5.36 13.15 0.41
CA VAL A 26 4.42 13.89 -0.44
C VAL A 26 3.45 12.93 -1.14
N PHE A 27 3.92 11.78 -1.60
CA PHE A 27 3.06 10.76 -2.19
C PHE A 27 2.00 10.26 -1.22
N GLU A 28 2.39 10.00 0.04
CA GLU A 28 1.47 9.65 1.13
C GLU A 28 0.38 10.70 1.33
N ILE A 29 0.78 11.96 1.53
CA ILE A 29 -0.15 13.07 1.77
C ILE A 29 -1.10 13.25 0.58
N TYR A 30 -0.58 13.21 -0.64
CA TYR A 30 -1.36 13.42 -1.85
C TYR A 30 -2.41 12.32 -2.05
N ILE A 31 -2.05 11.04 -1.86
CA ILE A 31 -3.00 9.94 -1.96
C ILE A 31 -4.01 10.00 -0.82
N ALA A 32 -3.60 10.29 0.42
CA ALA A 32 -4.54 10.45 1.54
C ALA A 32 -5.56 11.57 1.27
N ALA A 33 -5.11 12.73 0.77
CA ALA A 33 -5.98 13.85 0.43
C ALA A 33 -6.98 13.47 -0.69
N LEU A 34 -6.50 12.81 -1.74
CA LEU A 34 -7.34 12.37 -2.84
C LEU A 34 -8.39 11.34 -2.40
N LEU A 35 -7.98 10.35 -1.60
CA LEU A 35 -8.89 9.35 -1.06
C LEU A 35 -9.88 9.97 -0.07
N LYS A 36 -9.51 11.00 0.70
CA LYS A 36 -10.44 11.68 1.61
C LYS A 36 -11.52 12.45 0.88
N VAL A 37 -11.22 13.01 -0.29
CA VAL A 37 -12.23 13.62 -1.18
C VAL A 37 -13.18 12.55 -1.72
N MET A 38 -12.66 11.38 -2.10
CA MET A 38 -13.45 10.28 -2.65
C MET A 38 -14.30 9.56 -1.58
N LEU A 39 -13.79 9.44 -0.37
CA LEU A 39 -14.37 8.69 0.75
C LEU A 39 -14.51 9.60 1.98
N PRO A 40 -15.36 10.64 1.93
CA PRO A 40 -15.42 11.66 2.97
C PRO A 40 -15.90 11.12 4.33
N ASN A 41 -16.73 10.08 4.32
CA ASN A 41 -17.35 9.52 5.53
C ASN A 41 -16.49 8.45 6.21
N GLU A 42 -15.42 7.99 5.56
CA GLU A 42 -14.56 6.93 6.11
C GLU A 42 -13.52 7.49 7.08
N ILE A 43 -13.00 6.62 7.95
CA ILE A 43 -12.12 6.99 9.06
C ILE A 43 -10.66 6.77 8.64
N PHE A 44 -9.89 7.85 8.56
CA PHE A 44 -8.49 7.83 8.12
C PHE A 44 -7.54 7.84 9.32
N SER A 45 -6.49 7.03 9.25
CA SER A 45 -5.42 7.01 10.24
C SER A 45 -4.09 6.54 9.61
N LYS A 46 -3.01 6.57 10.39
CA LYS A 46 -1.69 6.00 9.99
C LYS A 46 -1.32 4.72 10.74
N HIS A 47 -2.04 4.41 11.80
CA HIS A 47 -1.68 3.35 12.72
C HIS A 47 -2.90 2.47 12.99
N ILE A 48 -2.67 1.16 13.01
CA ILE A 48 -3.62 0.19 13.54
C ILE A 48 -3.06 -0.27 14.90
N PRO A 49 -3.72 0.06 16.02
CA PRO A 49 -3.28 -0.42 17.33
C PRO A 49 -3.49 -1.93 17.40
N LEU A 50 -2.48 -2.63 17.92
CA LEU A 50 -2.54 -4.04 18.31
C LEU A 50 -2.60 -4.04 19.83
N ILE A 51 -3.79 -4.23 20.40
CA ILE A 51 -3.98 -4.35 21.84
C ILE A 51 -3.72 -5.81 22.21
N ASP A 52 -2.50 -6.15 22.61
CA ASP A 52 -2.22 -7.51 23.05
C ASP A 52 -3.04 -7.81 24.31
N GLN A 53 -4.00 -8.74 24.21
CA GLN A 53 -4.70 -9.30 25.37
C GLN A 53 -3.85 -10.36 26.10
N ILE A 54 -2.56 -10.49 25.74
CA ILE A 54 -1.75 -11.65 26.13
C ILE A 54 -1.30 -11.59 27.61
N ASN A 55 -1.38 -10.45 28.30
CA ASN A 55 -1.32 -10.40 29.77
C ASN A 55 -2.13 -9.19 30.26
N SER A 56 -3.28 -9.42 30.90
CA SER A 56 -4.06 -8.37 31.57
C SER A 56 -3.32 -7.71 32.76
N ASP A 57 -2.18 -8.27 33.16
CA ASP A 57 -1.48 -7.95 34.41
C ASP A 57 -0.15 -7.21 34.20
N GLU A 58 0.28 -7.02 32.94
CA GLU A 58 1.39 -6.12 32.59
C GLU A 58 0.83 -4.99 31.74
N GLU A 59 0.69 -3.79 32.32
CA GLU A 59 0.53 -2.56 31.55
C GLU A 59 1.74 -2.42 30.60
N LEU A 60 1.61 -2.93 29.38
CA LEU A 60 2.52 -2.59 28.30
C LEU A 60 2.43 -1.08 28.10
N THR A 61 3.47 -0.37 28.57
CA THR A 61 3.59 1.08 28.55
C THR A 61 3.66 1.67 27.13
N ASP A 62 3.83 0.83 26.11
CA ASP A 62 3.73 1.18 24.70
C ASP A 62 2.80 0.19 23.96
N PRO A 63 1.57 0.59 23.59
CA PRO A 63 0.71 -0.25 22.77
C PRO A 63 1.36 -0.48 21.40
N ALA A 64 1.61 -1.74 21.06
CA ALA A 64 2.15 -2.11 19.76
C ALA A 64 1.22 -1.62 18.65
N SER A 65 1.77 -1.12 17.54
CA SER A 65 0.95 -0.71 16.39
C SER A 65 1.62 -1.10 15.08
N VAL A 66 0.79 -1.49 14.11
CA VAL A 66 1.23 -1.62 12.73
C VAL A 66 1.19 -0.23 12.11
N SER A 67 2.37 0.35 11.89
CA SER A 67 2.50 1.62 11.17
C SER A 67 2.48 1.36 9.67
N THR A 68 1.55 2.00 8.97
CA THR A 68 1.41 1.94 7.52
C THR A 68 1.18 3.34 6.97
N ASP A 69 1.44 3.55 5.68
CA ASP A 69 1.42 4.90 5.11
C ASP A 69 0.00 5.51 5.14
N VAL A 70 -1.05 4.76 4.77
CA VAL A 70 -2.45 5.17 4.93
C VAL A 70 -3.32 3.99 5.37
N VAL A 71 -4.18 4.20 6.38
CA VAL A 71 -5.22 3.27 6.82
C VAL A 71 -6.57 3.95 6.67
N ILE A 72 -7.53 3.25 6.07
CA ILE A 72 -8.92 3.71 5.98
C ILE A 72 -9.81 2.61 6.57
N LYS A 73 -10.49 2.92 7.67
CA LYS A 73 -11.50 2.05 8.29
C LYS A 73 -12.88 2.47 7.82
N SER A 74 -13.78 1.50 7.70
CA SER A 74 -15.17 1.80 7.38
C SER A 74 -15.83 2.56 8.53
N GLY A 75 -16.52 3.66 8.23
CA GLY A 75 -17.33 4.41 9.19
C GLY A 75 -18.54 3.64 9.68
N GLU A 76 -19.06 2.72 8.87
CA GLU A 76 -20.19 1.83 9.21
C GLU A 76 -19.72 0.59 10.00
N ASN A 77 -18.50 0.10 9.73
CA ASN A 77 -17.91 -1.03 10.44
C ASN A 77 -16.42 -0.80 10.71
N VAL A 78 -16.12 -0.31 11.92
CA VAL A 78 -14.75 0.00 12.34
C VAL A 78 -13.81 -1.21 12.38
N ASN A 79 -14.37 -2.43 12.38
CA ASN A 79 -13.62 -3.69 12.33
C ASN A 79 -13.35 -4.15 10.90
N ARG A 80 -13.41 -3.25 9.92
CA ARG A 80 -13.00 -3.49 8.55
C ARG A 80 -12.27 -2.29 7.98
N GLY A 81 -11.23 -2.53 7.21
CA GLY A 81 -10.52 -1.45 6.56
C GLY A 81 -9.56 -1.89 5.47
N VAL A 82 -8.96 -0.89 4.84
CA VAL A 82 -7.85 -1.08 3.90
C VAL A 82 -6.59 -0.48 4.48
N VAL A 83 -5.48 -1.13 4.13
CA VAL A 83 -4.14 -0.68 4.44
C VAL A 83 -3.44 -0.39 3.12
N ILE A 84 -2.86 0.79 2.98
CA ILE A 84 -2.33 1.27 1.70
C ILE A 84 -0.86 1.66 1.90
N PRO A 85 0.07 0.71 1.72
CA PRO A 85 1.49 1.01 1.68
C PRO A 85 1.82 1.78 0.39
N LEU A 86 2.54 2.89 0.53
CA LEU A 86 2.83 3.86 -0.53
C LEU A 86 4.33 3.97 -0.73
N LYS A 87 4.80 3.64 -1.93
CA LYS A 87 6.24 3.69 -2.24
C LYS A 87 6.46 4.27 -3.63
N ILE A 88 7.46 5.14 -3.80
CA ILE A 88 7.84 5.59 -5.15
C ILE A 88 8.35 4.38 -5.96
N THR A 89 9.26 3.61 -5.37
CA THR A 89 9.72 2.29 -5.83
C THR A 89 9.84 1.37 -4.62
N THR A 90 9.65 0.06 -4.78
CA THR A 90 9.59 -0.87 -3.63
C THR A 90 10.96 -1.34 -3.16
N ARG A 91 11.84 -1.71 -4.10
CA ARG A 91 13.17 -2.28 -3.83
C ARG A 91 13.08 -3.44 -2.82
N GLU A 92 14.01 -3.54 -1.88
CA GLU A 92 14.01 -4.56 -0.81
C GLU A 92 12.81 -4.48 0.13
N ARG A 93 12.13 -3.32 0.19
CA ARG A 93 10.98 -3.09 1.08
C ARG A 93 9.67 -3.67 0.54
N ILE A 94 9.70 -4.42 -0.57
CA ILE A 94 8.55 -5.14 -1.11
C ILE A 94 7.97 -6.17 -0.12
N VAL A 95 8.77 -6.69 0.81
CA VAL A 95 8.30 -7.66 1.83
C VAL A 95 7.37 -7.02 2.88
N GLN A 96 7.52 -5.72 3.14
CA GLN A 96 6.79 -5.01 4.19
C GLN A 96 5.26 -5.13 4.09
N PRO A 97 4.61 -4.84 2.94
CA PRO A 97 3.16 -5.00 2.81
C PRO A 97 2.67 -6.42 3.13
N PHE A 98 3.44 -7.44 2.74
CA PHE A 98 3.06 -8.84 3.00
C PHE A 98 3.25 -9.21 4.48
N ALA A 99 4.38 -8.82 5.08
CA ALA A 99 4.60 -9.03 6.50
C ALA A 99 3.53 -8.34 7.37
N GLN A 100 3.17 -7.10 7.00
CA GLN A 100 2.10 -6.35 7.68
C GLN A 100 0.74 -7.03 7.53
N GLN A 101 0.38 -7.45 6.31
CA GLN A 101 -0.84 -8.21 6.06
C GLN A 101 -0.91 -9.48 6.90
N ARG A 102 0.19 -10.25 6.96
CA ARG A 102 0.27 -11.47 7.80
C ARG A 102 0.02 -11.18 9.28
N ILE A 103 0.58 -10.10 9.81
CA ILE A 103 0.37 -9.69 11.21
C ILE A 103 -1.11 -9.34 11.43
N LEU A 104 -1.69 -8.52 10.56
CA LEU A 104 -3.09 -8.09 10.65
C LEU A 104 -4.04 -9.28 10.56
N ASP A 105 -3.82 -10.20 9.62
CA ASP A 105 -4.62 -11.42 9.47
C ASP A 105 -4.52 -12.32 10.72
N SER A 106 -3.34 -12.40 11.34
CA SER A 106 -3.13 -13.23 12.53
C SER A 106 -3.76 -12.62 13.78
N TYR A 107 -3.82 -11.29 13.86
CA TYR A 107 -4.33 -10.57 15.02
C TYR A 107 -5.83 -10.30 14.94
N PHE A 108 -6.33 -9.78 13.81
CA PHE A 108 -7.75 -9.42 13.62
C PHE A 108 -8.58 -10.53 12.97
N GLY A 109 -7.94 -11.53 12.36
CA GLY A 109 -8.59 -12.53 11.51
C GLY A 109 -8.55 -12.14 10.03
N ASN A 110 -8.64 -13.17 9.19
CA ASN A 110 -8.54 -13.03 7.74
C ASN A 110 -9.66 -12.14 7.18
N GLY A 111 -9.31 -11.19 6.31
CA GLY A 111 -10.26 -10.36 5.56
C GLY A 111 -10.84 -9.17 6.32
N VAL A 112 -10.38 -8.92 7.56
CA VAL A 112 -10.70 -7.71 8.30
C VAL A 112 -9.97 -6.49 7.72
N PHE A 113 -8.66 -6.64 7.48
CA PHE A 113 -7.87 -5.63 6.78
C PHE A 113 -7.36 -6.18 5.46
N ASN A 114 -7.50 -5.40 4.40
CA ASN A 114 -6.99 -5.77 3.07
C ASN A 114 -5.92 -4.77 2.63
N SER A 115 -4.73 -5.28 2.32
CA SER A 115 -3.62 -4.44 1.84
C SER A 115 -3.68 -4.19 0.34
N PHE A 116 -3.53 -2.93 -0.07
CA PHE A 116 -3.44 -2.48 -1.46
C PHE A 116 -2.12 -1.72 -1.65
N LEU A 117 -1.14 -2.33 -2.32
CA LEU A 117 0.17 -1.71 -2.51
C LEU A 117 0.12 -0.70 -3.66
N ALA A 118 0.34 0.58 -3.38
CA ALA A 118 0.33 1.63 -4.39
C ALA A 118 1.72 2.21 -4.61
N CYS A 119 2.16 2.22 -5.87
CA CYS A 119 3.50 2.60 -6.28
C CYS A 119 3.50 3.55 -7.47
N ILE A 120 4.63 4.25 -7.66
CA ILE A 120 4.84 5.04 -8.89
C ILE A 120 5.42 4.15 -9.99
N SER A 121 6.55 3.50 -9.75
CA SER A 121 7.24 2.65 -10.75
C SER A 121 8.15 1.61 -10.08
N GLU A 122 8.88 0.82 -10.88
CA GLU A 122 10.08 0.07 -10.44
C GLU A 122 11.37 0.50 -11.17
N THR A 123 11.36 1.70 -11.74
CA THR A 123 12.45 2.21 -12.56
C THR A 123 13.71 2.48 -11.73
N GLN A 124 14.88 2.21 -12.30
CA GLN A 124 16.18 2.56 -11.76
C GLN A 124 17.00 3.21 -12.87
N GLN A 125 17.51 4.41 -12.59
CA GLN A 125 18.38 5.10 -13.53
C GLN A 125 19.79 4.52 -13.48
N ASP A 126 20.30 4.11 -14.64
CA ASP A 126 21.72 3.83 -14.87
C ASP A 126 22.34 5.06 -15.54
N LYS A 127 23.07 5.85 -14.75
CA LYS A 127 23.67 7.11 -15.20
C LYS A 127 24.85 6.91 -16.16
N ILE A 128 25.53 5.77 -16.06
CA ILE A 128 26.71 5.47 -16.87
C ILE A 128 26.27 5.12 -18.29
N ASN A 129 25.33 4.17 -18.39
CA ASN A 129 24.84 3.68 -19.67
C ASN A 129 23.66 4.50 -20.23
N ARG A 130 23.24 5.56 -19.53
CA ARG A 130 22.10 6.43 -19.89
C ARG A 130 20.83 5.64 -20.22
N LYS A 131 20.54 4.62 -19.40
CA LYS A 131 19.37 3.74 -19.56
C LYS A 131 18.52 3.69 -18.30
N VAL A 132 17.31 3.18 -18.46
CA VAL A 132 16.39 2.90 -17.37
C VAL A 132 16.23 1.39 -17.26
N ASN A 133 16.48 0.85 -16.08
CA ASN A 133 16.23 -0.55 -15.76
C ASN A 133 14.92 -0.67 -14.97
N HIS A 134 14.25 -1.82 -15.05
CA HIS A 134 13.17 -2.18 -14.12
C HIS A 134 13.70 -3.18 -13.10
N ILE A 135 13.63 -2.84 -11.81
CA ILE A 135 14.07 -3.73 -10.73
C ILE A 135 12.88 -4.53 -10.26
N CYS A 136 12.72 -5.72 -10.84
CA CYS A 136 11.59 -6.60 -10.59
C CYS A 136 12.02 -7.86 -9.85
N VAL A 137 11.20 -8.32 -8.91
CA VAL A 137 11.42 -9.56 -8.15
C VAL A 137 10.19 -10.47 -8.19
N PRO A 138 9.73 -10.88 -9.38
CA PRO A 138 8.47 -11.62 -9.56
C PRO A 138 8.45 -12.94 -8.80
N GLY A 139 9.56 -13.70 -8.80
CA GLY A 139 9.67 -14.94 -8.03
C GLY A 139 9.47 -14.73 -6.53
N THR A 140 10.05 -13.66 -5.98
CA THR A 140 9.89 -13.29 -4.57
C THR A 140 8.45 -12.91 -4.25
N ILE A 141 7.80 -12.09 -5.08
CA ILE A 141 6.39 -11.72 -4.88
C ILE A 141 5.50 -12.96 -4.94
N ARG A 142 5.75 -13.90 -5.86
CA ARG A 142 5.01 -15.16 -5.92
C ARG A 142 5.13 -15.98 -4.65
N LEU A 143 6.33 -16.06 -4.07
CA LEU A 143 6.54 -16.73 -2.79
C LEU A 143 5.81 -16.02 -1.65
N TYR A 144 5.84 -14.68 -1.62
CA TYR A 144 5.14 -13.92 -0.58
C TYR A 144 3.63 -14.05 -0.69
N GLN A 145 3.05 -13.90 -1.88
CA GLN A 145 1.62 -14.04 -2.08
C GLN A 145 1.15 -15.45 -1.71
N LYS A 146 1.92 -16.49 -2.07
CA LYS A 146 1.52 -17.88 -1.82
C LYS A 146 1.73 -18.34 -0.37
N TYR A 147 2.83 -17.92 0.27
CA TYR A 147 3.28 -18.52 1.53
C TYR A 147 3.40 -17.54 2.70
N LEU A 148 3.38 -16.22 2.46
CA LEU A 148 3.44 -15.22 3.52
C LEU A 148 2.06 -14.64 3.82
N SER A 149 1.41 -14.03 2.83
CA SER A 149 0.10 -13.38 2.99
C SER A 149 -0.50 -12.99 1.64
N ASN A 150 -1.81 -12.81 1.57
CA ASN A 150 -2.48 -12.32 0.38
C ASN A 150 -2.65 -10.79 0.42
N VAL A 151 -1.91 -10.07 -0.42
CA VAL A 151 -2.17 -8.65 -0.70
C VAL A 151 -3.26 -8.57 -1.79
N ALA A 152 -4.20 -7.63 -1.66
CA ALA A 152 -5.37 -7.53 -2.54
C ALA A 152 -5.03 -7.07 -3.97
N GLY A 153 -3.95 -6.30 -4.12
CA GLY A 153 -3.45 -5.88 -5.42
C GLY A 153 -2.20 -5.02 -5.33
N MET A 154 -1.49 -4.93 -6.46
CA MET A 154 -0.34 -4.06 -6.67
C MET A 154 -0.66 -3.06 -7.77
N TYR A 155 -0.44 -1.78 -7.50
CA TYR A 155 -0.86 -0.69 -8.37
C TYR A 155 0.33 0.20 -8.71
N TYR A 156 0.48 0.55 -9.99
CA TYR A 156 1.57 1.41 -10.46
C TYR A 156 1.04 2.51 -11.38
N CYS A 157 1.71 3.67 -11.38
CA CYS A 157 1.54 4.63 -12.45
C CYS A 157 2.26 4.18 -13.73
N ASP A 158 3.45 3.60 -13.56
CA ASP A 158 4.31 3.05 -14.61
C ASP A 158 4.59 1.58 -14.27
N ILE A 159 3.70 0.70 -14.74
CA ILE A 159 3.76 -0.73 -14.43
C ILE A 159 4.96 -1.33 -15.16
N PRO A 160 5.91 -1.99 -14.48
CA PRO A 160 7.00 -2.66 -15.17
C PRO A 160 6.46 -3.85 -15.96
N GLU A 161 6.84 -3.96 -17.24
CA GLU A 161 6.37 -5.01 -18.17
C GLU A 161 6.49 -6.44 -17.60
N ARG A 162 7.55 -6.69 -16.81
CA ARG A 162 7.74 -8.00 -16.17
C ARG A 162 6.60 -8.37 -15.21
N TYR A 163 5.96 -7.41 -14.55
CA TYR A 163 4.85 -7.67 -13.63
C TYR A 163 3.50 -7.86 -14.33
N LEU A 164 3.40 -7.62 -15.63
CA LEU A 164 2.20 -7.89 -16.43
C LEU A 164 2.13 -9.34 -16.96
N GLN A 165 3.11 -10.17 -16.63
CA GLN A 165 3.16 -11.56 -17.08
C GLN A 165 2.23 -12.43 -16.22
N ALA A 166 1.63 -13.43 -16.86
CA ALA A 166 0.65 -14.35 -16.26
C ALA A 166 1.14 -15.00 -14.95
N ASP A 167 2.43 -15.33 -14.86
CA ASP A 167 3.00 -15.96 -13.67
C ASP A 167 2.85 -15.12 -12.38
N LEU A 168 2.65 -13.81 -12.52
CA LEU A 168 2.33 -12.90 -11.43
C LEU A 168 0.85 -12.49 -11.44
N THR A 169 0.29 -12.12 -12.58
CA THR A 169 -1.09 -11.59 -12.65
C THR A 169 -2.15 -12.65 -12.31
N ASP A 170 -1.84 -13.94 -12.46
CA ASP A 170 -2.75 -15.04 -12.12
C ASP A 170 -2.90 -15.23 -10.60
N ILE A 171 -1.97 -14.71 -9.81
CA ILE A 171 -1.95 -14.89 -8.35
C ILE A 171 -2.18 -13.60 -7.56
N ILE A 172 -1.87 -12.44 -8.15
CA ILE A 172 -2.11 -11.14 -7.55
C ILE A 172 -2.47 -10.12 -8.66
N PRO A 173 -3.55 -9.34 -8.49
CA PRO A 173 -3.85 -8.27 -9.45
C PRO A 173 -2.71 -7.25 -9.54
N VAL A 174 -2.22 -7.00 -10.76
CA VAL A 174 -1.28 -5.92 -11.06
C VAL A 174 -1.98 -4.94 -12.00
N LYS A 175 -2.25 -3.72 -11.51
CA LYS A 175 -3.14 -2.77 -12.17
C LYS A 175 -2.59 -1.34 -12.17
N SER A 176 -3.28 -0.44 -12.86
CA SER A 176 -2.95 0.99 -12.89
C SER A 176 -3.39 1.73 -11.63
N MET A 177 -2.77 2.88 -11.35
CA MET A 177 -3.21 3.79 -10.27
C MET A 177 -4.61 4.40 -10.49
N GLY A 178 -5.17 4.34 -11.69
CA GLY A 178 -6.58 4.69 -11.92
C GLY A 178 -7.52 3.60 -11.41
N GLU A 179 -7.20 2.34 -11.72
CA GLU A 179 -7.92 1.18 -11.21
C GLU A 179 -7.77 1.02 -9.69
N PHE A 180 -6.66 1.45 -9.10
CA PHE A 180 -6.51 1.56 -7.65
C PHE A 180 -7.66 2.35 -7.02
N LEU A 181 -7.98 3.54 -7.54
CA LEU A 181 -9.05 4.36 -6.99
C LEU A 181 -10.42 3.67 -7.11
N LEU A 182 -10.65 3.02 -8.25
CA LEU A 182 -11.87 2.26 -8.49
C LEU A 182 -11.99 1.06 -7.53
N ASP A 183 -10.92 0.28 -7.36
CA ASP A 183 -10.90 -0.89 -6.48
C ASP A 183 -11.10 -0.49 -5.01
N ILE A 184 -10.47 0.61 -4.56
CA ILE A 184 -10.68 1.16 -3.22
C ILE A 184 -12.13 1.64 -3.05
N ASN A 185 -12.67 2.41 -4.00
CA ASN A 185 -14.06 2.84 -3.94
C ASN A 185 -15.04 1.65 -3.93
N ASN A 186 -14.77 0.63 -4.73
CA ASN A 186 -15.56 -0.61 -4.78
C ASN A 186 -15.51 -1.39 -3.46
N PHE A 187 -14.36 -1.40 -2.77
CA PHE A 187 -14.23 -2.06 -1.47
C PHE A 187 -15.20 -1.45 -0.43
N PHE A 188 -15.33 -0.12 -0.40
CA PHE A 188 -16.24 0.56 0.53
C PHE A 188 -17.69 0.55 0.06
N THR A 189 -17.97 0.75 -1.23
CA THR A 189 -19.35 0.82 -1.76
C THR A 189 -20.07 -0.54 -1.84
N ARG A 190 -19.38 -1.64 -2.20
CA ARG A 190 -19.99 -2.99 -2.21
C ARG A 190 -20.48 -3.43 -0.84
N THR A 191 -20.02 -2.79 0.22
CA THR A 191 -20.33 -3.15 1.61
C THR A 191 -21.63 -2.52 2.08
N ALA A 192 -21.92 -1.29 1.66
CA ALA A 192 -23.19 -0.61 1.98
C ALA A 192 -24.43 -1.38 1.49
N GLN A 193 -24.28 -2.26 0.47
CA GLN A 193 -25.38 -3.09 -0.05
C GLN A 193 -25.67 -4.36 0.77
N PHE A 194 -24.78 -4.77 1.69
CA PHE A 194 -24.95 -5.99 2.49
C PHE A 194 -25.10 -5.73 4.01
N ALA A 195 -25.20 -4.46 4.42
CA ALA A 195 -25.62 -4.14 5.78
C ALA A 195 -27.12 -4.48 5.93
N PRO A 196 -27.52 -5.40 6.83
CA PRO A 196 -28.94 -5.65 7.08
C PRO A 196 -29.55 -4.38 7.69
N HIS A 197 -30.65 -3.93 7.10
CA HIS A 197 -31.55 -2.93 7.69
C HIS A 197 -32.15 -3.43 9.00
#